data_AF-A0A523NDC2-F1
#
_entry.id   AF-A0A523NDC2-F1
#
_cell.length_a   1.000
_cell.length_b   1.000
_cell.length_c   1.000
_cell.angle_alpha   90.00
_cell.angle_beta   90.00
_cell.angle_gamma   90.00
#
_symmetry.space_group_name_H-M   'P 1'
#
loop_
_entity.id
_entity.type
_entity.pdbx_description
1 polymer ?
#
loop_
_entity_poly.entity_id
_entity_poly.type
_entity_poly.pdbx_seq_one_letter_code
_entity_poly.pdbx_strand_id
1 'polypeptide(L)'
;MRLLVVAVGLLVAAAPLHGQMVVSNDTLDAERQDVRDILVVLRDSLHTIEAAAAQFDRGHASASVELLYSRGKTIKNACTRSLRNIGPAREVVKADDWGDEYRTMRQGQVLEAMDVLEQSVNACQSVWGHLATPENAEQIRTAGPAEADSITKAIHDYGNVVSGYYKALGIYVRPAGAS
;
A
#
# COMPACT_ATOMS: atom_id res chain seq x y z
N MET A 1 -16.95 -39.32 -45.35
CA MET A 1 -16.09 -38.12 -45.17
C MET A 1 -17.01 -36.95 -44.83
N ARG A 2 -17.27 -36.73 -43.54
CA ARG A 2 -18.13 -35.66 -43.01
C ARG A 2 -17.33 -34.91 -41.96
N LEU A 3 -16.94 -33.68 -42.29
CA LEU A 3 -16.26 -32.73 -41.41
C LEU A 3 -17.27 -32.24 -40.36
N LEU A 4 -17.03 -32.58 -39.10
CA LEU A 4 -17.67 -31.95 -37.94
C LEU A 4 -16.63 -31.03 -37.32
N VAL A 5 -16.76 -29.73 -37.60
CA VAL A 5 -16.02 -28.65 -36.96
C VAL A 5 -16.58 -28.52 -35.54
N VAL A 6 -15.89 -29.08 -34.56
CA VAL A 6 -16.18 -28.86 -33.14
C VAL A 6 -15.50 -27.56 -32.75
N ALA A 7 -16.30 -26.51 -32.61
CA ALA A 7 -15.91 -25.23 -32.04
C ALA A 7 -15.49 -25.45 -30.58
N VAL A 8 -14.18 -25.46 -30.32
CA VAL A 8 -13.63 -25.41 -28.97
C VAL A 8 -13.78 -23.97 -28.49
N GLY A 9 -14.75 -23.77 -27.61
CA GLY A 9 -15.03 -22.49 -26.97
C GLY A 9 -13.81 -21.97 -26.22
N LEU A 10 -13.44 -20.73 -26.53
CA LEU A 10 -12.55 -19.90 -25.75
C LEU A 10 -13.12 -19.76 -24.34
N LEU A 11 -12.57 -20.54 -23.40
CA LEU A 11 -12.67 -20.28 -21.98
C LEU A 11 -11.86 -19.00 -21.70
N VAL A 12 -12.52 -17.86 -21.84
CA VAL A 12 -12.04 -16.60 -21.27
C VAL A 12 -12.12 -16.77 -19.76
N ALA A 13 -10.97 -17.06 -19.15
CA ALA A 13 -10.80 -16.93 -17.72
C ALA A 13 -11.06 -15.46 -17.37
N ALA A 14 -12.25 -15.17 -16.86
CA ALA A 14 -12.56 -13.90 -16.24
C ALA A 14 -11.64 -13.74 -15.02
N ALA A 15 -10.53 -13.04 -15.21
CA ALA A 15 -9.73 -12.55 -14.10
C ALA A 15 -10.64 -11.69 -13.20
N PRO A 16 -10.54 -11.78 -11.86
CA PRO A 16 -11.29 -10.92 -10.99
C PRO A 16 -10.87 -9.48 -11.26
N LEU A 17 -11.81 -8.69 -11.77
CA LEU A 17 -11.71 -7.23 -11.81
C LEU A 17 -11.43 -6.76 -10.39
N HIS A 18 -10.27 -6.16 -10.17
CA HIS A 18 -9.96 -5.44 -8.93
C HIS A 18 -11.07 -4.40 -8.75
N GLY A 19 -11.78 -4.51 -7.63
CA GLY A 19 -13.01 -3.77 -7.36
C GLY A 19 -12.82 -2.28 -7.55
N GLN A 20 -13.57 -1.71 -8.49
CA GLN A 20 -13.66 -0.27 -8.66
C GLN A 20 -14.42 0.33 -7.47
N MET A 21 -13.79 1.26 -6.76
CA MET A 21 -14.43 2.02 -5.70
C MET A 21 -15.52 2.92 -6.30
N VAL A 22 -16.79 2.67 -5.94
CA VAL A 22 -17.90 3.58 -6.25
C VAL A 22 -17.98 4.60 -5.12
N VAL A 23 -17.68 5.86 -5.45
CA VAL A 23 -17.81 7.01 -4.54
C VAL A 23 -19.30 7.33 -4.37
N SER A 24 -19.77 7.41 -3.12
CA SER A 24 -21.13 7.85 -2.78
C SER A 24 -21.26 9.37 -2.96
N ASN A 25 -22.34 9.82 -3.61
CA ASN A 25 -22.66 11.21 -3.95
C ASN A 25 -23.07 12.07 -2.73
N ASP A 26 -22.11 12.41 -1.88
CA ASP A 26 -22.02 13.79 -1.38
C ASP A 26 -20.92 14.43 -2.22
N THR A 27 -21.25 15.37 -3.11
CA THR A 27 -20.24 15.94 -4.02
C THR A 27 -19.19 16.67 -3.19
N LEU A 28 -18.05 16.03 -2.99
CA LEU A 28 -16.84 16.68 -2.48
C LEU A 28 -16.52 17.85 -3.40
N ASP A 29 -16.03 18.95 -2.82
CA ASP A 29 -15.35 19.97 -3.61
C ASP A 29 -14.09 19.38 -4.25
N ALA A 30 -13.57 20.07 -5.27
CA ALA A 30 -12.48 19.56 -6.10
C ALA A 30 -11.23 19.28 -5.25
N GLU A 31 -10.95 20.15 -4.28
CA GLU A 31 -9.82 20.06 -3.37
C GLU A 31 -9.90 18.80 -2.49
N ARG A 32 -11.05 18.55 -1.85
CA ARG A 32 -11.24 17.31 -1.07
C ARG A 32 -11.20 16.06 -1.94
N GLN A 33 -11.65 16.15 -3.19
CA GLN A 33 -11.57 15.05 -4.13
C GLN A 33 -10.11 14.73 -4.48
N ASP A 34 -9.28 15.73 -4.76
CA ASP A 34 -7.86 15.54 -5.09
C ASP A 34 -7.10 14.92 -3.91
N VAL A 35 -7.33 15.41 -2.69
CA VAL A 35 -6.77 14.83 -1.46
C VAL A 35 -7.22 13.39 -1.26
N ARG A 36 -8.52 13.10 -1.45
CA ARG A 36 -9.03 11.73 -1.32
C ARG A 36 -8.32 10.82 -2.32
N ASP A 37 -8.30 11.20 -3.59
CA ASP A 37 -7.85 10.35 -4.68
C ASP A 37 -6.35 10.06 -4.56
N ILE A 38 -5.52 11.07 -4.24
CA ILE A 38 -4.08 10.86 -4.09
C ILE A 38 -3.73 10.02 -2.85
N LEU A 39 -4.42 10.22 -1.73
CA LEU A 39 -4.19 9.45 -0.51
C LEU A 39 -4.69 8.01 -0.64
N VAL A 40 -5.74 7.78 -1.43
CA VAL A 40 -6.19 6.44 -1.82
C VAL A 40 -5.15 5.74 -2.69
N VAL A 41 -4.57 6.41 -3.68
CA VAL A 41 -3.48 5.86 -4.50
C VAL A 41 -2.27 5.49 -3.64
N LEU A 42 -1.92 6.34 -2.66
CA LEU A 42 -0.85 6.01 -1.72
C LEU A 42 -1.21 4.80 -0.86
N ARG A 43 -2.41 4.76 -0.25
CA ARG A 43 -2.88 3.61 0.53
C ARG A 43 -2.82 2.31 -0.26
N ASP A 44 -3.36 2.29 -1.47
CA ASP A 44 -3.40 1.09 -2.31
C ASP A 44 -1.99 0.61 -2.67
N SER A 45 -1.06 1.56 -2.83
CA SER A 45 0.36 1.25 -3.01
C SER A 45 1.00 0.64 -1.76
N LEU A 46 0.67 1.15 -0.56
CA LEU A 46 1.17 0.60 0.71
C LEU A 46 0.60 -0.80 0.99
N HIS A 47 -0.65 -1.08 0.60
CA HIS A 47 -1.23 -2.43 0.68
C HIS A 47 -0.42 -3.46 -0.12
N THR A 48 0.33 -3.06 -1.15
CA THR A 48 1.24 -3.98 -1.85
C THR A 48 2.43 -4.41 -1.00
N ILE A 49 2.89 -3.56 -0.07
CA ILE A 49 3.93 -3.90 0.91
C ILE A 49 3.35 -4.86 1.94
N GLU A 50 2.18 -4.56 2.50
CA GLU A 50 1.52 -5.41 3.50
C GLU A 50 1.21 -6.81 2.92
N ALA A 51 0.74 -6.88 1.67
CA ALA A 51 0.50 -8.15 1.00
C ALA A 51 1.81 -8.96 0.84
N ALA A 52 2.93 -8.30 0.53
CA ALA A 52 4.24 -8.94 0.42
C ALA A 52 4.76 -9.40 1.80
N ALA A 53 4.61 -8.59 2.85
CA ALA A 53 4.94 -8.93 4.23
C ALA A 53 4.12 -10.13 4.72
N ALA A 54 2.80 -10.11 4.52
CA ALA A 54 1.94 -11.24 4.86
C ALA A 54 2.30 -12.51 4.07
N GLN A 55 2.73 -12.39 2.81
CA GLN A 55 3.24 -13.54 2.04
C GLN A 55 4.55 -14.06 2.60
N PHE A 56 5.43 -13.18 3.08
CA PHE A 56 6.68 -13.55 3.72
C PHE A 56 6.43 -14.39 4.98
N ASP A 57 5.57 -13.89 5.88
CA ASP A 57 5.24 -14.54 7.13
C ASP A 57 4.56 -15.91 6.95
N ARG A 58 3.72 -16.05 5.92
CA ARG A 58 3.00 -17.30 5.63
C ARG A 58 3.97 -18.46 5.36
N GLY A 59 4.15 -19.31 6.37
CA GLY A 59 5.03 -20.47 6.28
C GLY A 59 6.52 -20.13 6.36
N HIS A 60 6.87 -18.97 6.93
CA HIS A 60 8.25 -18.52 7.14
C HIS A 60 9.12 -19.60 7.81
N ALA A 61 8.62 -20.19 8.90
CA ALA A 61 9.36 -21.17 9.70
C ALA A 61 9.77 -22.43 8.92
N SER A 62 8.99 -22.82 7.91
CA SER A 62 9.21 -24.01 7.10
C SER A 62 9.74 -23.71 5.69
N ALA A 63 9.94 -22.44 5.36
CA ALA A 63 10.36 -22.04 4.02
C ALA A 63 11.85 -22.34 3.79
N SER A 64 12.17 -22.77 2.57
CA SER A 64 13.57 -22.85 2.12
C SER A 64 14.18 -21.44 2.05
N VAL A 65 15.50 -21.38 2.12
CA VAL A 65 16.25 -20.11 2.06
C VAL A 65 15.98 -19.37 0.75
N GLU A 66 15.88 -20.10 -0.36
CA GLU A 66 15.61 -19.56 -1.70
C GLU A 66 14.20 -18.95 -1.78
N LEU A 67 13.22 -19.59 -1.13
CA LEU A 67 11.87 -19.08 -1.05
C LEU A 67 11.80 -17.80 -0.22
N LEU A 68 12.48 -17.77 0.95
CA LEU A 68 12.58 -16.58 1.79
C LEU A 68 13.25 -15.42 1.04
N TYR A 69 14.34 -15.72 0.33
CA TYR A 69 15.03 -14.77 -0.54
C TYR A 69 14.12 -14.19 -1.63
N SER A 70 13.38 -15.05 -2.34
CA SER A 70 12.42 -14.62 -3.35
C SER A 70 11.34 -13.70 -2.77
N ARG A 71 10.79 -14.04 -1.61
CA ARG A 71 9.77 -13.23 -0.92
C ARG A 71 10.35 -11.91 -0.40
N GLY A 72 11.57 -11.91 0.14
CA GLY A 72 12.27 -10.70 0.55
C GLY A 72 12.49 -9.72 -0.61
N LYS A 73 12.81 -10.23 -1.82
CA LYS A 73 12.84 -9.38 -3.03
C LYS A 73 11.48 -8.78 -3.37
N THR A 74 10.39 -9.53 -3.18
CA THR A 74 9.04 -9.02 -3.39
C THR A 74 8.73 -7.86 -2.46
N ILE A 75 9.09 -7.96 -1.17
CA ILE A 75 8.94 -6.87 -0.19
C ILE A 75 9.77 -5.65 -0.63
N LYS A 76 11.07 -5.84 -0.91
CA LYS A 76 11.95 -4.76 -1.39
C LYS A 76 11.33 -4.01 -2.58
N ASN A 77 10.88 -4.76 -3.58
CA ASN A 77 10.30 -4.18 -4.79
C ASN A 77 8.98 -3.45 -4.51
N ALA A 78 8.17 -3.92 -3.56
CA ALA A 78 6.99 -3.20 -3.11
C ALA A 78 7.38 -1.87 -2.46
N CYS A 79 8.31 -1.86 -1.49
CA CYS A 79 8.79 -0.66 -0.84
C CYS A 79 9.36 0.37 -1.84
N THR A 80 10.19 -0.07 -2.80
CA THR A 80 10.71 0.82 -3.86
C THR A 80 9.62 1.44 -4.74
N ARG A 81 8.55 0.69 -5.06
CA ARG A 81 7.44 1.24 -5.84
C ARG A 81 6.60 2.21 -5.02
N SER A 82 6.29 1.86 -3.77
CA SER A 82 5.42 2.69 -2.93
C SER A 82 6.05 4.01 -2.54
N LEU A 83 7.37 4.06 -2.38
CA LEU A 83 8.11 5.29 -2.09
C LEU A 83 7.80 6.41 -3.10
N ARG A 84 7.59 6.07 -4.37
CA ARG A 84 7.32 7.02 -5.45
C ARG A 84 6.01 7.78 -5.30
N ASN A 85 5.06 7.23 -4.53
CA ASN A 85 3.74 7.83 -4.33
C ASN A 85 3.70 8.76 -3.10
N ILE A 86 4.70 8.73 -2.22
CA ILE A 86 4.71 9.55 -1.00
C ILE A 86 4.89 11.03 -1.33
N GLY A 87 5.88 11.38 -2.16
CA GLY A 87 6.16 12.76 -2.56
C GLY A 87 4.95 13.46 -3.18
N PRO A 88 4.32 12.90 -4.24
CA PRO A 88 3.11 13.48 -4.84
C PRO A 88 1.95 13.64 -3.84
N ALA A 89 1.73 12.67 -2.96
CA ALA A 89 0.70 12.76 -1.93
C ALA A 89 0.97 13.89 -0.93
N ARG A 90 2.24 14.05 -0.52
CA ARG A 90 2.68 15.14 0.36
C ARG A 90 2.40 16.50 -0.25
N GLU A 91 2.75 16.69 -1.53
CA GLU A 91 2.55 17.98 -2.20
C GLU A 91 1.06 18.37 -2.28
N VAL A 92 0.18 17.41 -2.58
CA VAL A 92 -1.28 17.67 -2.57
C VAL A 92 -1.77 17.99 -1.16
N VAL A 93 -1.40 17.20 -0.15
CA VAL A 93 -1.81 17.48 1.24
C VAL A 93 -1.32 18.85 1.71
N LYS A 94 -0.14 19.30 1.27
CA LYS A 94 0.46 20.58 1.64
C LYS A 94 -0.15 21.77 0.90
N ALA A 95 -0.68 21.59 -0.32
CA ALA A 95 -1.14 22.67 -1.18
C ALA A 95 -2.41 23.35 -0.66
N ASP A 96 -3.25 22.63 0.08
CA ASP A 96 -4.56 23.12 0.49
C ASP A 96 -4.53 23.95 1.78
N ASP A 97 -5.19 25.10 1.77
CA ASP A 97 -5.52 25.87 2.97
C ASP A 97 -6.98 25.61 3.36
N TRP A 98 -7.17 24.98 4.52
CA TRP A 98 -8.49 24.59 5.00
C TRP A 98 -9.21 25.65 5.83
N GLY A 99 -8.53 26.77 6.14
CA GLY A 99 -9.08 27.94 6.85
C GLY A 99 -9.55 27.71 8.29
N ASP A 100 -9.41 26.50 8.81
CA ASP A 100 -9.87 26.08 10.14
C ASP A 100 -8.70 25.47 10.93
N GLU A 101 -8.48 25.95 12.15
CA GLU A 101 -7.34 25.57 13.01
C GLU A 101 -7.29 24.04 13.23
N TYR A 102 -8.44 23.41 13.43
CA TYR A 102 -8.51 21.96 13.63
C TYR A 102 -8.11 21.20 12.37
N ARG A 103 -8.54 21.63 11.18
CA ARG A 103 -8.10 21.03 9.90
C ARG A 103 -6.61 21.24 9.64
N THR A 104 -6.08 22.43 9.91
CA THR A 104 -4.64 22.73 9.78
C THR A 104 -3.81 21.86 10.74
N MET A 105 -4.26 21.68 11.98
CA MET A 105 -3.60 20.76 12.92
C MET A 105 -3.59 19.32 12.37
N ARG A 106 -4.70 18.84 11.80
CA ARG A 106 -4.78 17.49 11.21
C ARG A 106 -3.92 17.32 9.96
N GLN A 107 -3.85 18.36 9.12
CA GLN A 107 -2.93 18.42 7.98
C GLN A 107 -1.47 18.27 8.44
N GLY A 108 -1.07 19.02 9.48
CA GLY A 108 0.26 18.92 10.08
C GLY A 108 0.58 17.50 10.58
N GLN A 109 -0.37 16.85 11.27
CA GLN A 109 -0.22 15.47 11.73
C GLN A 109 -0.03 14.48 10.57
N VAL A 110 -0.76 14.65 9.46
CA VAL A 110 -0.59 13.80 8.26
C VAL A 110 0.79 14.02 7.65
N LEU A 111 1.25 15.27 7.53
CA LEU A 111 2.56 15.58 6.97
C LEU A 111 3.69 14.98 7.81
N GLU A 112 3.63 15.09 9.15
CA GLU A 112 4.57 14.41 10.06
C GLU A 112 4.53 12.89 9.90
N ALA A 113 3.33 12.31 9.80
CA ALA A 113 3.16 10.87 9.58
C ALA A 113 3.72 10.43 8.21
N MET A 114 3.63 11.27 7.17
CA MET A 114 4.24 11.00 5.86
C MET A 114 5.77 10.99 5.95
N ASP A 115 6.38 11.84 6.77
CA ASP A 115 7.84 11.85 6.96
C ASP A 115 8.32 10.58 7.67
N VAL A 116 7.59 10.12 8.69
CA VAL A 116 7.87 8.84 9.37
C VAL A 116 7.65 7.67 8.40
N LEU A 117 6.58 7.69 7.60
CA LEU A 117 6.30 6.68 6.60
C LEU A 117 7.41 6.63 5.54
N GLU A 118 7.86 7.78 5.03
CA GLU A 118 8.93 7.85 4.03
C GLU A 118 10.23 7.26 4.55
N GLN A 119 10.61 7.62 5.79
CA GLN A 119 11.78 7.04 6.43
C GLN A 119 11.65 5.52 6.58
N SER A 120 10.47 5.04 7.00
CA SER A 120 10.20 3.62 7.19
C SER A 120 10.21 2.84 5.87
N VAL A 121 9.63 3.38 4.79
CA VAL A 121 9.63 2.76 3.46
C VAL A 121 11.03 2.76 2.84
N ASN A 122 11.81 3.83 3.04
CA ASN A 122 13.23 3.87 2.66
C ASN A 122 14.05 2.81 3.42
N ALA A 123 13.84 2.72 4.74
CA ALA A 123 14.48 1.70 5.58
C ALA A 123 14.11 0.30 5.11
N CYS A 124 12.83 0.04 4.83
CA CYS A 124 12.36 -1.23 4.24
C CYS A 124 13.13 -1.55 2.96
N GLN A 125 13.23 -0.62 2.01
CA GLN A 125 13.98 -0.85 0.77
C GLN A 125 15.45 -1.20 1.05
N SER A 126 16.10 -0.47 1.97
CA SER A 126 17.52 -0.66 2.29
C SER A 126 17.76 -2.00 2.97
N VAL A 127 17.00 -2.30 4.03
CA VAL A 127 17.08 -3.52 4.82
C VAL A 127 16.79 -4.74 3.96
N TRP A 128 15.68 -4.76 3.23
CA TRP A 128 15.38 -5.89 2.33
C TRP A 128 16.31 -5.92 1.11
N GLY A 129 16.92 -4.80 0.73
CA GLY A 129 18.00 -4.74 -0.24
C GLY A 129 19.27 -5.45 0.22
N HIS A 130 19.56 -5.38 1.52
CA HIS A 130 20.69 -6.07 2.15
C HIS A 130 20.37 -7.53 2.49
N LEU A 131 19.20 -7.80 3.07
CA LEU A 131 18.78 -9.13 3.48
C LEU A 131 18.52 -10.04 2.28
N ALA A 132 17.84 -9.55 1.23
CA ALA A 132 17.53 -10.32 0.04
C ALA A 132 18.71 -10.42 -0.94
N THR A 133 19.88 -10.81 -0.43
CA THR A 133 21.08 -11.20 -1.20
C THR A 133 21.43 -12.67 -0.90
N PRO A 134 22.09 -13.40 -1.82
CA PRO A 134 22.51 -14.78 -1.58
C PRO A 134 23.39 -14.93 -0.34
N GLU A 135 24.24 -13.94 -0.07
CA GLU A 135 25.21 -13.95 1.03
C GLU A 135 24.55 -13.77 2.40
N ASN A 136 23.37 -13.12 2.45
CA ASN A 136 22.64 -12.83 3.68
C ASN A 136 21.38 -13.67 3.84
N ALA A 137 21.21 -14.70 3.00
CA ALA A 137 19.94 -15.43 2.91
C ALA A 137 19.56 -16.17 4.20
N GLU A 138 20.53 -16.57 5.02
CA GLU A 138 20.27 -17.11 6.37
C GLU A 138 19.79 -16.02 7.36
N GLN A 139 20.28 -14.79 7.26
CA GLN A 139 19.84 -13.68 8.11
C GLN A 139 18.38 -13.31 7.85
N ILE A 140 17.86 -13.54 6.64
CA ILE A 140 16.44 -13.36 6.32
C ILE A 140 15.56 -14.18 7.28
N ARG A 141 15.99 -15.39 7.65
CA ARG A 141 15.23 -16.28 8.53
C ARG A 141 15.07 -15.70 9.93
N THR A 142 16.10 -15.04 10.45
CA THR A 142 16.12 -14.52 11.82
C THR A 142 15.62 -13.09 11.93
N ALA A 143 16.02 -12.21 11.00
CA ALA A 143 15.68 -10.79 11.05
C ALA A 143 14.39 -10.45 10.27
N GLY A 144 14.11 -11.17 9.18
CA GLY A 144 13.01 -10.86 8.26
C GLY A 144 11.65 -10.64 8.91
N PRO A 145 11.20 -11.46 9.87
CA PRO A 145 9.90 -11.26 10.53
C PRO A 145 9.79 -9.92 11.27
N ALA A 146 10.84 -9.52 12.00
CA ALA A 146 10.84 -8.25 12.72
C ALA A 146 10.84 -7.05 11.77
N GLU A 147 11.56 -7.16 10.66
CA GLU A 147 11.60 -6.11 9.62
C GLU A 147 10.28 -6.00 8.85
N ALA A 148 9.59 -7.12 8.61
CA ALA A 148 8.26 -7.14 8.02
C ALA A 148 7.22 -6.50 8.96
N ASP A 149 7.24 -6.85 10.25
CA ASP A 149 6.35 -6.26 11.25
C ASP A 149 6.57 -4.75 11.41
N SER A 150 7.83 -4.31 11.44
CA SER A 150 8.20 -2.90 11.55
C SER A 150 7.57 -2.03 10.45
N ILE A 151 7.67 -2.45 9.18
CA ILE A 151 7.07 -1.68 8.07
C ILE A 151 5.55 -1.75 8.08
N THR A 152 4.95 -2.90 8.40
CA THR A 152 3.49 -3.04 8.54
C THR A 152 2.94 -2.14 9.65
N LYS A 153 3.65 -2.06 10.79
CA LYS A 153 3.28 -1.15 11.87
C LYS A 153 3.30 0.31 11.41
N ALA A 154 4.35 0.75 10.71
CA ALA A 154 4.45 2.12 10.21
C ALA A 154 3.31 2.47 9.23
N ILE A 155 2.92 1.52 8.37
CA ILE A 155 1.78 1.69 7.45
C ILE A 155 0.47 1.84 8.22
N HIS A 156 0.23 1.00 9.23
CA HIS A 156 -0.97 1.09 10.06
C HIS A 156 -1.03 2.42 10.86
N ASP A 157 0.07 2.83 11.47
CA ASP A 157 0.16 4.09 12.21
C ASP A 157 -0.18 5.28 11.29
N TYR A 158 0.39 5.32 10.09
CA TYR A 158 0.06 6.32 9.06
C TYR A 158 -1.43 6.27 8.68
N GLY A 159 -1.98 5.08 8.41
CA GLY A 159 -3.38 4.89 8.04
C GLY A 159 -4.36 5.43 9.10
N ASN A 160 -4.03 5.26 10.38
CA ASN A 160 -4.82 5.81 11.49
C ASN A 160 -4.85 7.35 11.48
N VAL A 161 -3.71 7.99 11.20
CA VAL A 161 -3.62 9.47 11.10
C VAL A 161 -4.43 9.98 9.91
N VAL A 162 -4.29 9.34 8.74
CA VAL A 162 -5.07 9.68 7.54
C VAL A 162 -6.57 9.54 7.76
N SER A 163 -7.02 8.50 8.47
CA SER A 163 -8.44 8.35 8.83
C SER A 163 -8.96 9.53 9.65
N GLY A 164 -8.16 10.04 10.59
CA GLY A 164 -8.47 11.24 11.36
C GLY A 164 -8.58 12.50 10.50
N TYR A 165 -7.69 12.63 9.50
CA TYR A 165 -7.71 13.75 8.56
C TYR A 165 -8.93 13.71 7.62
N TYR A 166 -9.25 12.54 7.06
CA TYR A 166 -10.48 12.38 6.26
C TYR A 166 -11.72 12.78 7.04
N LYS A 167 -11.84 12.38 8.31
CA LYS A 167 -12.97 12.80 9.17
C LYS A 167 -13.02 14.32 9.35
N ALA A 168 -11.87 14.98 9.54
CA ALA A 168 -11.80 16.43 9.70
C ALA A 168 -12.21 17.20 8.42
N LEU A 169 -11.96 16.60 7.27
CA LEU A 169 -12.37 17.13 5.97
C LEU A 169 -13.78 16.72 5.53
N GLY A 170 -14.46 15.86 6.31
CA GLY A 170 -15.76 15.29 5.90
C GLY A 170 -15.66 14.35 4.69
N ILE A 171 -14.49 13.76 4.46
CA ILE A 171 -14.25 12.78 3.39
C ILE A 171 -14.63 11.40 3.90
N TYR A 172 -15.58 10.75 3.23
CA TYR A 172 -16.00 9.37 3.53
C TYR A 172 -15.47 8.42 2.47
N VAL A 173 -14.54 7.55 2.87
CA VAL A 173 -14.01 6.48 2.01
C VAL A 173 -14.73 5.18 2.37
N ARG A 174 -15.69 4.74 1.54
CA ARG A 174 -16.37 3.43 1.71
C ARG A 174 -15.61 2.34 0.94
N PRO A 175 -15.47 1.12 1.50
CA PRO A 175 -15.02 -0.03 0.73
C PRO A 175 -16.02 -0.36 -0.38
N ALA A 176 -15.54 -0.80 -1.54
CA ALA A 176 -16.42 -1.27 -2.62
C ALA A 176 -17.31 -2.42 -2.12
N GLY A 177 -18.63 -2.31 -2.31
CA GLY A 177 -19.60 -3.35 -1.95
C GLY A 177 -20.29 -3.21 -0.58
N ALA A 178 -19.96 -2.20 0.21
CA ALA A 178 -20.70 -1.86 1.43
C ALA A 178 -21.92 -0.97 1.08
N SER A 179 -23.05 -1.62 0.77
CA SER A 179 -24.37 -0.99 0.69
C SER A 179 -25.07 -1.01 2.03
#